data_AF-A0A9P5WTF6-F1
#
_entry.id   AF-A0A9P5WTF6-F1
#
_cell.length_a   1.000
_cell.length_b   1.000
_cell.length_c   1.000
_cell.angle_alpha   90.00
_cell.angle_beta   90.00
_cell.angle_gamma   90.00
#
_symmetry.space_group_name_H-M   'P 1'
#
loop_
_entity.id
_entity.type
_entity.pdbx_description
1 polymer ?
#
loop_
_entity_poly.entity_id
_entity_poly.type
_entity_poly.pdbx_seq_one_letter_code
_entity_poly.pdbx_strand_id
1 'polypeptide(L)'
;MLSAALTLKGNRTTLACTRLSSFRSLPALRYPSRQRCRYQSHSTVAIEENTHTLPHIHSIPVNTVRAEADQALHSYTPLSGKLEPIRIVRLPDVKPNEPRESGKFADHQLAEQMAVMYACLNTGDMERARRIFITLHKNNPDDMLILGNIKMHNSFIESYMNASPSPRTKDALKWFESLSKYKVKPDLTSFAILIRGFIKYVFATVIHA
;
A
#
# COMPACT_ATOMS: atom_id res chain seq x y z
N MET A 1 -36.47 -14.19 -56.81
CA MET A 1 -37.31 -13.87 -55.64
C MET A 1 -37.14 -14.98 -54.60
N LEU A 2 -36.97 -14.57 -53.33
CA LEU A 2 -37.03 -15.35 -52.09
C LEU A 2 -35.87 -16.33 -51.79
N SER A 3 -35.00 -15.95 -50.84
CA SER A 3 -34.40 -16.93 -49.93
C SER A 3 -34.08 -16.31 -48.57
N ALA A 4 -34.30 -17.10 -47.53
CA ALA A 4 -34.77 -16.73 -46.21
C ALA A 4 -33.69 -16.21 -45.24
N ALA A 5 -34.13 -15.33 -44.34
CA ALA A 5 -33.43 -14.92 -43.14
C ALA A 5 -33.58 -15.97 -42.03
N LEU A 6 -32.49 -16.27 -41.32
CA LEU A 6 -32.50 -17.08 -40.10
C LEU A 6 -32.08 -16.21 -38.90
N THR A 7 -33.07 -15.84 -38.09
CA THR A 7 -32.94 -15.26 -36.76
C THR A 7 -32.63 -16.35 -35.73
N LEU A 8 -31.46 -16.27 -35.09
CA LEU A 8 -31.08 -17.13 -33.97
C LEU A 8 -31.41 -16.42 -32.64
N LYS A 9 -32.51 -16.86 -32.02
CA LYS A 9 -33.02 -16.37 -30.74
C LYS A 9 -32.43 -17.24 -29.62
N GLY A 10 -31.42 -16.74 -28.93
CA GLY A 10 -30.79 -17.42 -27.80
C GLY A 10 -31.51 -17.12 -26.48
N ASN A 11 -32.18 -18.13 -25.93
CA ASN A 11 -32.86 -18.10 -24.63
C ASN A 11 -31.84 -18.00 -23.47
N ARG A 12 -32.01 -16.99 -22.60
CA ARG A 12 -31.36 -16.94 -21.29
C ARG A 12 -32.28 -17.57 -20.25
N THR A 13 -31.88 -18.72 -19.73
CA THR A 13 -32.48 -19.37 -18.57
C THR A 13 -31.96 -18.70 -17.28
N THR A 14 -32.87 -18.01 -16.59
CA THR A 14 -32.71 -17.58 -15.19
C THR A 14 -32.94 -18.76 -14.27
N LEU A 15 -31.89 -19.22 -13.58
CA LEU A 15 -32.04 -20.14 -12.45
C LEU A 15 -32.16 -19.33 -11.16
N ALA A 16 -33.34 -19.36 -10.57
CA ALA A 16 -33.61 -18.93 -9.22
C ALA A 16 -32.97 -19.91 -8.23
N CYS A 17 -32.15 -19.41 -7.30
CA CYS A 17 -31.65 -20.20 -6.18
C CYS A 17 -32.43 -19.80 -4.92
N THR A 18 -33.31 -20.70 -4.48
CA THR A 18 -34.14 -20.60 -3.30
C THR A 18 -33.32 -20.83 -2.02
N ARG A 19 -33.59 -19.98 -1.03
CA ARG A 19 -33.14 -20.11 0.37
C ARG A 19 -33.66 -21.41 0.99
N LEU A 20 -32.82 -22.09 1.77
CA LEU A 20 -33.28 -22.83 2.94
C LEU A 20 -32.32 -22.61 4.11
N SER A 21 -32.92 -22.07 5.17
CA SER A 21 -32.43 -21.93 6.53
C SER A 21 -32.13 -23.29 7.17
N SER A 22 -31.01 -23.40 7.89
CA SER A 22 -30.90 -24.35 8.98
C SER A 22 -30.05 -23.74 10.11
N PHE A 23 -30.74 -23.36 11.17
CA PHE A 23 -30.17 -23.07 12.48
C PHE A 23 -29.55 -24.35 13.03
N ARG A 24 -28.24 -24.35 13.26
CA ARG A 24 -27.60 -25.25 14.22
C ARG A 24 -27.00 -24.41 15.33
N SER A 25 -27.68 -24.44 16.48
CA SER A 25 -27.15 -24.06 17.77
C SER A 25 -25.92 -24.90 18.08
N LEU A 26 -24.77 -24.26 18.26
CA LEU A 26 -23.57 -24.89 18.80
C LEU A 26 -23.41 -24.54 20.28
N PRO A 27 -22.92 -25.48 21.11
CA PRO A 27 -22.85 -25.33 22.55
C PRO A 27 -21.74 -24.36 22.97
N ALA A 28 -22.03 -23.60 24.03
CA ALA A 28 -21.10 -22.68 24.68
C ALA A 28 -19.88 -23.43 25.22
N LEU A 29 -18.74 -23.30 24.53
CA LEU A 29 -17.44 -23.69 25.06
C LEU A 29 -16.97 -22.63 26.05
N ARG A 30 -17.10 -22.96 27.34
CA ARG A 30 -16.35 -22.35 28.43
C ARG A 30 -14.86 -22.50 28.11
N TYR A 31 -14.16 -21.38 27.90
CA TYR A 31 -12.71 -21.33 27.99
C TYR A 31 -12.27 -20.60 29.26
N PRO A 32 -11.17 -21.06 29.88
CA PRO A 32 -10.83 -20.79 31.27
C PRO A 32 -10.23 -19.41 31.49
N SER A 33 -10.42 -18.98 32.72
CA SER A 33 -9.86 -17.81 33.40
C SER A 33 -8.39 -17.56 33.09
N ARG A 34 -8.09 -16.29 32.76
CA ARG A 34 -6.78 -15.64 32.67
C ARG A 34 -5.85 -16.05 33.82
N GLN A 35 -4.81 -16.83 33.54
CA GLN A 35 -3.60 -16.83 34.36
C GLN A 35 -2.70 -15.67 33.91
N ARG A 36 -2.52 -14.70 34.82
CA ARG A 36 -1.52 -13.63 34.70
C ARG A 36 -0.12 -14.25 34.77
N CYS A 37 0.56 -14.40 33.64
CA CYS A 37 2.00 -14.57 33.64
C CYS A 37 2.66 -13.24 34.04
N ARG A 38 3.11 -13.16 35.29
CA ARG A 38 4.11 -12.18 35.72
C ARG A 38 5.42 -12.56 35.03
N TYR A 39 5.85 -11.77 34.05
CA TYR A 39 7.24 -11.83 33.60
C TYR A 39 8.10 -11.13 34.66
N GLN A 40 8.84 -11.94 35.40
CA GLN A 40 9.93 -11.53 36.27
C GLN A 40 11.10 -11.08 35.38
N SER A 41 11.38 -9.78 35.38
CA SER A 41 12.56 -9.19 34.78
C SER A 41 13.80 -9.54 35.59
N HIS A 42 14.55 -10.56 35.15
CA HIS A 42 15.92 -10.76 35.61
C HIS A 42 16.87 -9.94 34.74
N SER A 43 17.40 -8.92 35.40
CA SER A 43 18.51 -8.08 34.98
C SER A 43 19.84 -8.84 35.13
N THR A 44 20.90 -8.20 34.62
CA THR A 44 22.34 -8.43 34.80
C THR A 44 23.00 -9.52 33.95
N VAL A 45 23.64 -9.09 32.86
CA VAL A 45 25.04 -9.46 32.56
C VAL A 45 25.76 -8.19 32.12
N ALA A 46 26.72 -7.77 32.93
CA ALA A 46 27.69 -6.73 32.61
C ALA A 46 28.65 -7.28 31.55
N ILE A 47 28.90 -6.50 30.50
CA ILE A 47 30.04 -6.70 29.59
C ILE A 47 30.78 -5.38 29.51
N GLU A 48 32.09 -5.54 29.65
CA GLU A 48 33.12 -4.59 30.00
C GLU A 48 33.28 -3.43 29.00
N GLU A 49 33.72 -2.32 29.58
CA GLU A 49 34.17 -1.09 28.93
C GLU A 49 35.28 -1.39 27.92
N ASN A 50 35.08 -1.03 26.65
CA ASN A 50 36.18 -0.80 25.74
C ASN A 50 36.08 0.62 25.18
N THR A 51 37.00 1.44 25.67
CA THR A 51 37.16 2.86 25.38
C THR A 51 37.79 3.05 24.00
N HIS A 52 36.96 3.37 23.00
CA HIS A 52 37.44 3.99 21.78
C HIS A 52 36.83 5.40 21.63
N THR A 53 37.72 6.36 21.81
CA THR A 53 37.55 7.80 21.60
C THR A 53 37.03 8.12 20.20
N LEU A 54 35.79 8.61 20.12
CA LEU A 54 35.25 9.28 18.94
C LEU A 54 35.31 10.80 19.10
N PRO A 55 35.63 11.55 18.02
CA PRO A 55 35.72 12.99 18.07
C PRO A 55 34.35 13.65 18.25
N HIS A 56 34.36 14.61 19.16
CA HIS A 56 33.30 15.51 19.59
C HIS A 56 32.56 16.15 18.39
N ILE A 57 31.33 15.69 18.11
CA ILE A 57 30.43 16.42 17.22
C ILE A 57 29.71 17.48 18.04
N HIS A 58 29.85 18.72 17.58
CA HIS A 58 29.27 19.92 18.15
C HIS A 58 27.74 19.84 18.12
N SER A 59 27.13 19.81 19.30
CA SER A 59 25.69 19.91 19.49
C SER A 59 25.21 21.32 19.15
N ILE A 60 24.50 21.47 18.04
CA ILE A 60 23.78 22.70 17.70
C ILE A 60 22.47 22.72 18.51
N PRO A 61 22.22 23.76 19.32
CA PRO A 61 20.98 23.87 20.08
C PRO A 61 19.78 24.05 19.14
N VAL A 62 18.83 23.12 19.24
CA VAL A 62 17.48 23.23 18.70
C VAL A 62 16.71 24.17 19.61
N ASN A 63 16.74 25.47 19.29
CA ASN A 63 15.72 26.44 19.68
C ASN A 63 15.88 27.67 18.79
N THR A 64 14.75 28.20 18.32
CA THR A 64 14.63 29.49 17.61
C THR A 64 14.76 29.45 16.08
N VAL A 65 13.75 28.90 15.38
CA VAL A 65 13.32 29.44 14.07
C VAL A 65 11.80 29.30 13.95
N ARG A 66 11.06 30.16 14.66
CA ARG A 66 9.62 30.38 14.45
C ARG A 66 9.32 31.86 14.63
N ALA A 67 9.77 32.65 13.65
CA ALA A 67 9.24 33.98 13.32
C ALA A 67 10.15 34.55 12.23
N GLU A 68 9.81 34.32 10.95
CA GLU A 68 10.30 35.11 9.79
C GLU A 68 9.74 34.48 8.51
N ALA A 69 8.43 34.59 8.31
CA ALA A 69 7.78 34.24 7.04
C ALA A 69 6.85 35.37 6.55
N ASP A 70 7.03 36.60 7.04
CA ASP A 70 6.14 37.74 6.76
C ASP A 70 6.86 39.01 6.24
N GLN A 71 8.11 38.95 5.75
CA GLN A 71 8.83 40.15 5.27
C GLN A 71 9.51 40.07 3.91
N ALA A 72 9.18 39.08 3.07
CA ALA A 72 9.63 39.06 1.67
C ALA A 72 8.51 39.44 0.68
N LEU A 73 7.56 40.27 1.11
CA LEU A 73 6.55 40.91 0.25
C LEU A 73 6.97 42.35 -0.07
N HIS A 74 8.20 42.55 -0.56
CA HIS A 74 8.65 43.87 -1.00
C HIS A 74 9.02 43.90 -2.49
N SER A 75 8.23 44.74 -3.16
CA SER A 75 8.55 45.54 -4.34
C SER A 75 8.85 44.81 -5.63
N TYR A 76 7.79 44.43 -6.34
CA TYR A 76 7.78 44.58 -7.79
C TYR A 76 7.77 46.08 -8.11
N THR A 77 8.95 46.68 -8.25
CA THR A 77 9.08 47.95 -8.96
C THR A 77 8.78 47.68 -10.44
N PRO A 78 7.77 48.31 -11.05
CA PRO A 78 7.54 48.20 -12.48
C PRO A 78 8.68 48.94 -13.19
N LEU A 79 9.67 48.18 -13.67
CA LEU A 79 10.68 48.72 -14.57
C LEU A 79 9.94 49.11 -15.86
N SER A 80 9.81 50.42 -16.09
CA SER A 80 9.35 51.02 -17.35
C SER A 80 10.40 50.74 -18.43
N GLY A 81 10.43 49.49 -18.88
CA GLY A 81 11.36 48.98 -19.87
C GLY A 81 10.54 48.25 -20.91
N LYS A 82 10.46 48.86 -22.10
CA LYS A 82 10.19 48.26 -23.42
C LYS A 82 9.80 46.78 -23.34
N LEU A 83 8.48 46.53 -23.33
CA LEU A 83 7.90 45.18 -23.36
C LEU A 83 8.39 44.47 -24.61
N GLU A 84 9.38 43.58 -24.45
CA GLU A 84 9.76 42.66 -25.50
C GLU A 84 8.54 41.78 -25.82
N PRO A 85 8.20 41.58 -27.11
CA PRO A 85 7.06 40.78 -27.52
C PRO A 85 7.12 39.40 -26.87
N ILE A 86 6.01 38.97 -26.26
CA ILE A 86 5.85 37.66 -25.63
C ILE A 86 6.31 36.60 -26.64
N ARG A 87 7.49 36.01 -26.40
CA ARG A 87 7.96 34.87 -27.18
C ARG A 87 7.07 33.71 -26.81
N ILE A 88 6.14 33.37 -27.70
CA ILE A 88 5.35 32.15 -27.61
C ILE A 88 6.36 31.00 -27.69
N VAL A 89 6.73 30.44 -26.54
CA VAL A 89 7.50 29.21 -26.45
C VAL A 89 6.61 28.12 -27.03
N ARG A 90 6.85 27.73 -28.28
CA ARG A 90 6.22 26.54 -28.86
C ARG A 90 6.72 25.35 -28.05
N LEU A 91 5.83 24.74 -27.28
CA LEU A 91 6.12 23.45 -26.66
C LEU A 91 6.51 22.46 -27.78
N PRO A 92 7.47 21.55 -27.53
CA PRO A 92 7.84 20.53 -28.50
C PRO A 92 6.58 19.79 -28.97
N ASP A 93 6.42 19.65 -30.28
CA ASP A 93 5.28 18.93 -30.86
C ASP A 93 5.27 17.51 -30.29
N VAL A 94 4.25 17.22 -29.49
CA VAL A 94 4.01 15.88 -28.96
C VAL A 94 3.72 15.00 -30.16
N LYS A 95 4.70 14.17 -30.55
CA LYS A 95 4.53 13.23 -31.65
C LYS A 95 3.29 12.39 -31.37
N PRO A 96 2.29 12.38 -32.26
CA PRO A 96 1.09 11.59 -32.09
C PRO A 96 1.52 10.13 -31.97
N ASN A 97 1.21 9.55 -30.80
CA ASN A 97 1.59 8.20 -30.42
C ASN A 97 1.34 7.23 -31.57
N GLU A 98 2.39 6.49 -31.96
CA GLU A 98 2.24 5.26 -32.71
C GLU A 98 1.22 4.36 -31.99
N PRO A 99 0.40 3.60 -32.74
CA PRO A 99 -0.62 2.74 -32.17
C PRO A 99 0.04 1.78 -31.19
N ARG A 100 -0.11 2.08 -29.90
CA ARG A 100 0.41 1.28 -28.79
C ARG A 100 0.05 -0.18 -29.03
N GLU A 101 1.07 -1.02 -29.07
CA GLU A 101 0.88 -2.45 -28.91
C GLU A 101 0.05 -2.66 -27.64
N SER A 102 -1.15 -3.19 -27.85
CA SER A 102 -2.26 -3.15 -26.92
C SER A 102 -2.00 -4.04 -25.71
N GLY A 103 -1.39 -3.48 -24.67
CA GLY A 103 -1.35 -4.12 -23.36
C GLY A 103 -0.17 -3.76 -22.48
N LYS A 104 0.98 -3.36 -23.04
CA LYS A 104 2.16 -3.03 -22.26
C LYS A 104 2.09 -1.59 -21.73
N PHE A 105 2.38 -1.37 -20.45
CA PHE A 105 2.51 -0.01 -19.93
C PHE A 105 3.86 0.55 -20.39
N ALA A 106 3.90 1.81 -20.81
CA ALA A 106 5.18 2.50 -20.95
C ALA A 106 5.79 2.71 -19.55
N ASP A 107 7.12 2.79 -19.46
CA ASP A 107 7.85 2.87 -18.17
C ASP A 107 7.32 3.97 -17.24
N HIS A 108 7.01 5.14 -17.80
CA HIS A 108 6.45 6.27 -17.04
C HIS A 108 5.05 5.95 -16.47
N GLN A 109 4.23 5.19 -17.19
CA GLN A 109 2.90 4.78 -16.73
C GLN A 109 2.99 3.71 -15.66
N LEU A 110 3.95 2.79 -15.79
CA LEU A 110 4.20 1.77 -14.76
C LEU A 110 4.58 2.43 -13.44
N ALA A 111 5.51 3.38 -13.47
CA ALA A 111 5.91 4.16 -12.30
C ALA A 111 4.73 4.97 -11.70
N GLU A 112 3.91 5.60 -12.54
CA GLU A 112 2.72 6.34 -12.11
C GLU A 112 1.70 5.42 -11.42
N GLN A 113 1.38 4.27 -12.02
CA GLN A 113 0.45 3.31 -11.44
C GLN A 113 0.98 2.72 -10.12
N MET A 114 2.28 2.47 -10.01
CA MET A 114 2.91 2.08 -8.75
C MET A 114 2.78 3.17 -7.68
N ALA A 115 2.99 4.43 -8.03
CA ALA A 115 2.81 5.55 -7.10
C ALA A 115 1.36 5.65 -6.61
N VAL A 116 0.39 5.53 -7.51
CA VAL A 116 -1.05 5.50 -7.17
C VAL A 116 -1.38 4.32 -6.26
N MET A 117 -0.80 3.14 -6.50
CA MET A 117 -0.97 1.97 -5.65
C MET A 117 -0.46 2.23 -4.23
N TYR A 118 0.75 2.78 -4.07
CA TYR A 118 1.28 3.13 -2.74
C TYR A 118 0.45 4.19 -2.02
N ALA A 119 -0.07 5.18 -2.75
CA ALA A 119 -1.01 6.15 -2.18
C ALA A 119 -2.27 5.45 -1.65
N CYS A 120 -2.84 4.50 -2.39
CA CYS A 120 -4.00 3.72 -1.96
C CYS A 120 -3.70 2.85 -0.72
N LEU A 121 -2.48 2.30 -0.59
CA LEU A 121 -2.06 1.56 0.60
C LEU A 121 -2.01 2.47 1.83
N ASN A 122 -1.55 3.70 1.67
CA ASN A 122 -1.47 4.67 2.76
C ASN A 122 -2.85 5.22 3.16
N THR A 123 -3.79 5.34 2.23
CA THR A 123 -5.18 5.75 2.54
C THR A 123 -6.03 4.62 3.13
N GLY A 124 -5.62 3.37 2.96
CA GLY A 124 -6.38 2.19 3.39
C GLY A 124 -7.33 1.62 2.31
N ASP A 125 -7.27 2.12 1.07
CA ASP A 125 -8.05 1.63 -0.07
C ASP A 125 -7.45 0.34 -0.67
N MET A 126 -7.39 -0.71 0.14
CA MET A 126 -6.70 -1.97 -0.19
C MET A 126 -7.25 -2.68 -1.43
N GLU A 127 -8.56 -2.62 -1.65
CA GLU A 127 -9.17 -3.23 -2.84
C GLU A 127 -8.73 -2.53 -4.13
N ARG A 128 -8.57 -1.20 -4.09
CA ARG A 128 -8.09 -0.43 -5.25
C ARG A 128 -6.62 -0.73 -5.50
N ALA A 129 -5.78 -0.70 -4.46
CA ALA A 129 -4.36 -1.05 -4.56
C ALA A 129 -4.17 -2.47 -5.14
N ARG A 130 -4.95 -3.44 -4.66
CA ARG A 130 -4.94 -4.83 -5.13
C ARG A 130 -5.30 -4.95 -6.61
N ARG A 131 -6.33 -4.23 -7.07
CA ARG A 131 -6.70 -4.22 -8.50
C ARG A 131 -5.58 -3.66 -9.37
N ILE A 132 -4.97 -2.55 -8.95
CA ILE A 132 -3.83 -1.96 -9.67
C ILE A 132 -2.69 -2.97 -9.76
N PHE A 133 -2.31 -3.60 -8.64
CA PHE A 133 -1.25 -4.62 -8.63
C PHE A 133 -1.52 -5.78 -9.59
N ILE A 134 -2.75 -6.32 -9.60
CA ILE A 134 -3.13 -7.40 -10.53
C ILE A 134 -3.04 -6.94 -11.98
N THR A 135 -3.49 -5.73 -12.29
CA THR A 135 -3.40 -5.16 -13.64
C THR A 135 -1.95 -4.97 -14.07
N LEU A 136 -1.08 -4.46 -13.18
CA LEU A 136 0.35 -4.30 -13.45
C LEU A 136 1.02 -5.64 -13.79
N HIS A 137 0.73 -6.68 -13.00
CA HIS A 137 1.31 -8.00 -13.19
C HIS A 137 0.80 -8.73 -14.44
N LYS A 138 -0.42 -8.42 -14.89
CA LYS A 138 -0.98 -8.95 -16.15
C LYS A 138 -0.40 -8.26 -17.38
N ASN A 139 -0.21 -6.94 -17.30
CA ASN A 139 0.22 -6.12 -18.43
C ASN A 139 1.74 -6.14 -18.63
N ASN A 140 2.52 -6.29 -17.54
CA ASN A 140 3.99 -6.25 -17.58
C ASN A 140 4.57 -7.28 -16.59
N PRO A 141 4.46 -8.59 -16.89
CA PRO A 141 4.96 -9.63 -15.98
C PRO A 141 6.47 -9.56 -15.77
N ASP A 142 7.24 -9.23 -16.81
CA ASP A 142 8.71 -9.16 -16.75
C ASP A 142 9.19 -8.01 -15.87
N ASP A 143 8.61 -6.82 -16.06
CA ASP A 143 8.96 -5.64 -15.26
C ASP A 143 8.51 -5.81 -13.80
N MET A 144 7.35 -6.45 -13.56
CA MET A 144 6.88 -6.76 -12.22
C MET A 144 7.70 -7.85 -11.52
N LEU A 145 8.43 -8.70 -12.24
CA LEU A 145 9.37 -9.63 -11.62
C LEU A 145 10.53 -8.89 -10.94
N ILE A 146 10.95 -7.77 -11.52
CA ILE A 146 12.07 -6.95 -11.04
C ILE A 146 11.58 -5.92 -10.00
N LEU A 147 10.42 -5.30 -10.26
CA LEU A 147 9.87 -4.23 -9.42
C LEU A 147 9.02 -4.75 -8.25
N GLY A 148 8.38 -5.93 -8.41
CA GLY A 148 7.54 -6.62 -7.43
C GLY A 148 8.34 -7.27 -6.29
N ASN A 149 9.28 -6.53 -5.74
CA ASN A 149 10.14 -6.98 -4.66
C ASN A 149 9.37 -7.23 -3.36
N ILE A 150 10.00 -7.96 -2.43
CA ILE A 150 9.43 -8.25 -1.10
C ILE A 150 8.96 -6.98 -0.37
N LYS A 151 9.64 -5.84 -0.57
CA LYS A 151 9.25 -4.55 0.00
C LYS A 151 7.82 -4.14 -0.38
N MET A 152 7.43 -4.34 -1.63
CA MET A 152 6.07 -4.01 -2.10
C MET A 152 5.03 -4.88 -1.42
N HIS A 153 5.28 -6.18 -1.31
CA HIS A 153 4.38 -7.09 -0.61
C HIS A 153 4.31 -6.80 0.90
N ASN A 154 5.43 -6.43 1.53
CA ASN A 154 5.45 -6.02 2.92
C ASN A 154 4.57 -4.78 3.16
N SER A 155 4.55 -3.81 2.23
CA SER A 155 3.63 -2.66 2.31
C SER A 155 2.15 -3.06 2.26
N PHE A 156 1.79 -4.08 1.47
CA PHE A 156 0.42 -4.61 1.47
C PHE A 156 0.06 -5.23 2.84
N ILE A 157 0.94 -6.09 3.38
CA ILE A 157 0.72 -6.75 4.67
C ILE A 157 0.62 -5.72 5.79
N GLU A 158 1.51 -4.72 5.78
CA GLU A 158 1.52 -3.63 6.76
C GLU A 158 0.23 -2.81 6.69
N SER A 159 -0.25 -2.47 5.49
CA SER A 159 -1.50 -1.71 5.35
C SER A 159 -2.72 -2.52 5.82
N TYR A 160 -2.79 -3.84 5.55
CA TYR A 160 -3.84 -4.68 6.13
C TYR A 160 -3.82 -4.72 7.66
N MET A 161 -2.62 -4.74 8.26
CA MET A 161 -2.45 -4.76 9.72
C MET A 161 -2.67 -3.40 10.39
N ASN A 162 -2.47 -2.30 9.65
CA ASN A 162 -2.70 -0.93 10.11
C ASN A 162 -4.08 -0.37 9.74
N ALA A 163 -4.93 -1.16 9.07
CA ALA A 163 -6.27 -0.75 8.71
C ALA A 163 -7.11 -0.37 9.95
N SER A 164 -7.79 0.78 9.85
CA SER A 164 -8.77 1.26 10.83
C SER A 164 -10.19 0.93 10.35
N PRO A 165 -11.16 0.58 11.24
CA PRO A 165 -11.09 0.59 12.71
C PRO A 165 -10.44 -0.65 13.35
N SER A 166 -10.34 -1.76 12.61
CA SER A 166 -9.74 -3.00 13.13
C SER A 166 -8.79 -3.64 12.10
N PRO A 167 -7.67 -4.23 12.55
CA PRO A 167 -6.71 -4.90 11.66
C PRO A 167 -7.37 -6.04 10.87
N ARG A 168 -7.11 -6.09 9.56
CA ARG A 168 -7.62 -7.14 8.66
C ARG A 168 -6.67 -8.34 8.62
N THR A 169 -6.51 -9.02 9.75
CA THR A 169 -5.53 -10.11 9.94
C THR A 169 -5.71 -11.27 8.95
N LYS A 170 -6.96 -11.64 8.63
CA LYS A 170 -7.28 -12.71 7.67
C LYS A 170 -6.80 -12.37 6.26
N ASP A 171 -7.02 -11.14 5.81
CA ASP A 171 -6.61 -10.68 4.49
C ASP A 171 -5.08 -10.57 4.39
N ALA A 172 -4.44 -10.10 5.47
CA ALA A 172 -2.98 -10.05 5.57
C ALA A 172 -2.34 -11.44 5.44
N LEU A 173 -2.88 -12.45 6.15
CA LEU A 173 -2.40 -13.84 6.04
C LEU A 173 -2.61 -14.41 4.64
N LYS A 174 -3.79 -14.20 4.05
CA LYS A 174 -4.08 -14.63 2.68
C LYS A 174 -3.13 -13.97 1.66
N TRP A 175 -2.76 -12.71 1.88
CA TRP A 175 -1.77 -12.02 1.05
C TRP A 175 -0.36 -12.59 1.26
N PHE A 176 0.02 -12.89 2.51
CA PHE A 176 1.28 -13.55 2.82
C PHE A 176 1.40 -14.92 2.13
N GLU A 177 0.36 -15.75 2.14
CA GLU A 177 0.34 -17.02 1.39
C GLU A 177 0.49 -16.82 -0.13
N SER A 178 0.04 -15.67 -0.64
CA SER A 178 0.16 -15.36 -2.07
C SER A 178 1.60 -15.04 -2.51
N LEU A 179 2.52 -14.72 -1.59
CA LEU A 179 3.95 -14.50 -1.89
C LEU A 179 4.56 -15.69 -2.66
N SER A 180 4.21 -16.91 -2.26
CA SER A 180 4.65 -18.14 -2.92
C SER A 180 4.20 -18.23 -4.37
N LYS A 181 3.02 -17.68 -4.70
CA LYS A 181 2.49 -17.65 -6.09
C LYS A 181 3.30 -16.71 -6.98
N TYR A 182 3.83 -15.64 -6.40
CA TYR A 182 4.69 -14.66 -7.09
C TYR A 182 6.18 -15.04 -7.02
N LYS A 183 6.52 -16.22 -6.47
CA LYS A 183 7.91 -16.68 -6.28
C LYS A 183 8.76 -15.73 -5.43
N VAL A 184 8.13 -14.95 -4.56
CA VAL A 184 8.81 -14.03 -3.64
C VAL A 184 8.98 -14.72 -2.29
N LYS A 185 10.22 -14.79 -1.79
CA LYS A 185 10.52 -15.38 -0.47
C LYS A 185 10.24 -14.35 0.64
N PRO A 186 9.47 -14.70 1.68
CA PRO A 186 9.24 -13.79 2.81
C PRO A 186 10.54 -13.50 3.57
N ASP A 187 10.68 -12.29 4.09
CA ASP A 187 11.83 -11.84 4.87
C ASP A 187 11.49 -11.72 6.37
N LEU A 188 12.50 -11.47 7.20
CA LEU A 188 12.31 -11.22 8.63
C LEU A 188 11.32 -10.07 8.87
N THR A 189 11.34 -9.05 8.01
CA THR A 189 10.42 -7.92 8.04
C THR A 189 8.96 -8.36 7.88
N SER A 190 8.66 -9.27 6.94
CA SER A 190 7.31 -9.82 6.74
C SER A 190 6.76 -10.43 8.03
N PHE A 191 7.56 -11.25 8.72
CA PHE A 191 7.15 -11.89 9.97
C PHE A 191 7.00 -10.88 11.10
N ALA A 192 7.90 -9.90 11.20
CA ALA A 192 7.83 -8.84 12.20
C ALA A 192 6.54 -8.00 12.06
N ILE A 193 6.17 -7.65 10.82
CA ILE A 193 4.92 -6.93 10.52
C ILE A 193 3.70 -7.75 10.98
N LEU A 194 3.67 -9.05 10.68
CA LEU A 194 2.56 -9.93 11.08
C LEU A 194 2.43 -10.01 12.61
N ILE A 195 3.53 -10.30 13.33
CA ILE A 195 3.52 -10.41 14.80
C ILE A 195 3.05 -9.09 15.43
N ARG A 196 3.58 -7.95 14.97
CA ARG A 196 3.16 -6.62 15.42
C ARG A 196 1.66 -6.39 15.20
N GLY A 197 1.14 -6.79 14.03
CA GLY A 197 -0.27 -6.70 13.69
C GLY A 197 -1.17 -7.57 14.57
N PHE A 198 -0.76 -8.81 14.87
CA PHE A 198 -1.51 -9.70 15.76
C PHE A 198 -1.57 -9.20 17.20
N ILE A 199 -0.47 -8.65 17.71
CA ILE A 199 -0.45 -8.05 19.04
C ILE A 199 -1.46 -6.89 19.10
N LYS A 200 -1.47 -5.99 18.10
CA LYS A 200 -2.46 -4.92 17.99
C LYS A 200 -3.90 -5.45 17.95
N TYR A 201 -4.16 -6.50 17.18
CA TYR A 201 -5.48 -7.13 17.07
C TYR A 201 -5.98 -7.68 18.41
N VAL A 202 -5.11 -8.35 19.18
CA VAL A 202 -5.45 -8.86 20.52
C VAL A 202 -5.77 -7.72 21.48
N PHE A 203 -5.00 -6.62 21.47
CA PHE A 203 -5.31 -5.47 22.30
C PHE A 203 -6.63 -4.79 21.92
N ALA A 204 -6.89 -4.61 20.62
CA ALA A 204 -8.13 -4.02 20.13
C ALA A 204 -9.36 -4.85 20.54
N THR A 205 -9.28 -6.18 20.43
CA THR A 205 -10.38 -7.07 20.81
C THR A 205 -10.65 -7.08 22.32
N VAL A 206 -9.63 -6.94 23.16
CA VAL A 206 -9.80 -6.92 24.63
C VAL A 206 -10.43 -5.61 25.13
N ILE A 207 -10.21 -4.48 24.47
CA ILE A 207 -10.76 -3.18 24.90
C ILE A 207 -12.26 -3.07 24.59
N HIS A 208 -12.73 -3.72 23.52
CA HIS A 208 -14.13 -3.64 23.09
C HIS A 208 -15.03 -4.76 23.65
N ALA A 209 -14.48 -5.70 24.42
CA ALA A 209 -15.20 -6.81 25.04
C ALA A 209 -15.48 -6.55 26.52
#